data_AF-A0A6M0KXV0-F1
#
_entry.id   AF-A0A6M0KXV0-F1
#
_cell.length_a   1.000
_cell.length_b   1.000
_cell.length_c   1.000
_cell.angle_alpha   90.00
_cell.angle_beta   90.00
_cell.angle_gamma   90.00
#
_symmetry.space_group_name_H-M   'P 1'
#
loop_
_entity.id
_entity.type
_entity.pdbx_description
1 polymer ?
#
loop_
_entity_poly.entity_id
_entity_poly.type
_entity_poly.pdbx_seq_one_letter_code
_entity_poly.pdbx_strand_id
1 'polypeptide(L)'
;MRKSKKAFSLIEVVFVLVILGIVASISSQIIVQVYENYITQKALYNTTTKTELVANQIVNRLSYVIDGTTIAKNPNSSFAYTADSENTDLNPNGNWTKLEKIPLNDNNFTTIEWIGYDNDSFSAGATPYWSGIANYETASRNSFETPGSDLTSASEIINNLSNNDVDLTDTKELPAIIFIENSKQYQTDLDYSPACMGLVDEDNTSCIFRVSMIDNTNFSFPDGLPKIVTERYKLAWSAYALVPEDPDGDSNGDGVDDDGLYDLVLYSNYQPWNNENYEDDGSKSLLIRNVSVFKFTENGGVIQLKLCATENIGQNFNISSCKEKAIIR
;
A
#
# COMPACT_ATOMS: atom_id res chain seq x y z
N MET A 1 -3.89 68.49 59.58
CA MET A 1 -4.62 67.24 59.88
C MET A 1 -3.97 66.08 59.14
N ARG A 2 -3.23 65.23 59.84
CA ARG A 2 -2.54 64.07 59.25
C ARG A 2 -3.48 62.86 59.34
N LYS A 3 -4.07 62.44 58.21
CA LYS A 3 -4.92 61.23 58.13
C LYS A 3 -4.08 60.03 58.58
N SER A 4 -4.50 59.33 59.63
CA SER A 4 -3.92 58.03 59.98
C SER A 4 -4.23 57.04 58.87
N LYS A 5 -3.20 56.44 58.27
CA LYS A 5 -3.37 55.30 57.37
C LYS A 5 -3.80 54.12 58.24
N LYS A 6 -4.96 53.53 57.96
CA LYS A 6 -5.40 52.31 58.65
C LYS A 6 -4.38 51.21 58.36
N ALA A 7 -3.75 50.68 59.40
CA ALA A 7 -2.87 49.53 59.31
C ALA A 7 -3.72 48.25 59.34
N PHE A 8 -3.35 47.27 58.51
CA PHE A 8 -3.97 45.95 58.52
C PHE A 8 -3.74 45.24 59.85
N SER A 9 -4.75 44.53 60.34
CA SER A 9 -4.61 43.70 61.54
C SER A 9 -3.81 42.45 61.21
N LEU A 10 -2.97 41.97 62.15
CA LEU A 10 -2.14 40.78 61.96
C LEU A 10 -2.97 39.53 61.58
N ILE A 11 -4.19 39.42 62.11
CA ILE A 11 -5.11 38.32 61.78
C ILE A 11 -5.60 38.37 60.32
N GLU A 12 -5.77 39.57 59.77
CA GLU A 12 -6.22 39.79 58.40
C GLU A 12 -5.14 39.34 57.40
N VAL A 13 -3.87 39.61 57.72
CA VAL A 13 -2.72 39.16 56.92
C VAL A 13 -2.59 37.63 56.91
N VAL A 14 -2.74 36.98 58.06
CA VAL A 14 -2.69 35.51 58.15
C VAL A 14 -3.83 34.88 57.33
N PHE A 15 -5.04 35.43 57.40
CA PHE A 15 -6.18 34.91 56.65
C PHE A 15 -5.97 35.02 55.14
N VAL A 16 -5.42 36.14 54.66
CA VAL A 16 -5.08 36.34 53.24
C VAL A 16 -4.02 35.35 52.77
N LEU A 17 -2.96 35.11 53.57
CA LEU A 17 -1.92 34.14 53.21
C LEU A 17 -2.46 32.72 53.08
N VAL A 18 -3.36 32.30 53.98
CA VAL A 18 -4.00 30.99 53.92
C VAL A 18 -4.87 30.86 52.67
N ILE A 19 -5.71 31.86 52.38
CA ILE A 19 -6.56 31.85 51.17
C ILE A 19 -5.70 31.79 49.90
N LEU A 20 -4.66 32.63 49.80
CA LEU A 20 -3.76 32.62 48.65
C LEU A 20 -3.04 31.27 48.50
N GLY A 21 -2.64 30.64 49.61
CA GLY A 21 -2.06 29.31 49.59
C GLY A 21 -3.00 28.26 49.01
N ILE A 22 -4.27 28.25 49.46
CA ILE A 22 -5.29 27.32 48.96
C ILE A 22 -5.61 27.59 47.48
N VAL A 23 -5.83 28.86 47.12
CA VAL A 23 -6.14 29.25 45.73
C VAL A 23 -4.98 28.92 44.80
N ALA A 24 -3.73 29.20 45.20
CA ALA A 24 -2.55 28.85 44.41
C ALA A 24 -2.42 27.33 44.23
N SER A 25 -2.69 26.54 45.29
CA SER A 25 -2.67 25.09 45.23
C SER A 25 -3.71 24.52 44.25
N ILE A 26 -4.97 24.98 44.35
CA ILE A 26 -6.05 24.57 43.43
C ILE A 26 -5.73 25.02 41.99
N SER A 27 -5.24 26.25 41.82
CA SER A 27 -4.91 26.77 40.48
C SER A 27 -3.78 25.96 39.84
N SER A 28 -2.75 25.58 40.60
CA SER A 28 -1.66 24.74 40.09
C SER A 28 -2.16 23.37 39.65
N GLN A 29 -3.06 22.75 40.41
CA GLN A 29 -3.64 21.46 40.04
C GLN A 29 -4.47 21.54 38.76
N ILE A 30 -5.29 22.59 38.61
CA ILE A 30 -6.10 22.82 37.40
C ILE A 30 -5.19 22.99 36.18
N ILE A 31 -4.11 23.78 36.29
CA ILE A 31 -3.17 23.99 35.17
C ILE A 31 -2.52 22.67 34.74
N VAL A 32 -2.06 21.85 35.70
CA VAL A 32 -1.47 20.54 35.40
C VAL A 32 -2.47 19.63 34.69
N GLN A 33 -3.70 19.52 35.21
CA GLN A 33 -4.73 18.68 34.60
C GLN A 33 -5.11 19.13 33.18
N VAL A 34 -5.24 20.44 32.96
CA VAL A 34 -5.54 20.99 31.62
C VAL A 34 -4.39 20.69 30.66
N TYR A 35 -3.14 20.82 31.12
CA TYR A 35 -1.97 20.51 30.31
C TYR A 35 -1.90 19.02 29.94
N GLU A 36 -2.04 18.11 30.91
CA GLU A 36 -2.04 16.65 30.69
C GLU A 36 -3.15 16.22 29.73
N ASN A 37 -4.35 16.79 29.90
CA ASN A 37 -5.47 16.49 29.01
C ASN A 37 -5.22 17.03 27.60
N TYR A 38 -4.67 18.25 27.48
CA TYR A 38 -4.36 18.85 26.18
C TYR A 38 -3.31 18.05 25.40
N ILE A 39 -2.21 17.64 26.02
CA ILE A 39 -1.17 16.84 25.33
C ILE A 39 -1.72 15.49 24.88
N THR A 40 -2.57 14.86 25.71
CA THR A 40 -3.22 13.58 25.40
C THR A 40 -4.17 13.72 24.22
N GLN A 41 -5.06 14.72 24.25
CA GLN A 41 -6.00 14.97 23.16
C GLN A 41 -5.29 15.33 21.86
N LYS A 42 -4.23 16.14 21.94
CA LYS A 42 -3.44 16.54 20.77
C LYS A 42 -2.77 15.34 20.10
N ALA A 43 -2.10 14.49 20.87
CA ALA A 43 -1.46 13.29 20.35
C ALA A 43 -2.48 12.29 19.79
N LEU A 44 -3.61 12.07 20.49
CA LEU A 44 -4.69 11.24 19.96
C LEU A 44 -5.22 11.78 18.63
N TYR A 45 -5.47 13.09 18.54
CA TYR A 45 -5.95 13.72 17.31
C TYR A 45 -4.95 13.57 16.16
N ASN A 46 -3.68 13.85 16.42
CA ASN A 46 -2.60 13.72 15.43
C ASN A 46 -2.48 12.28 14.92
N THR A 47 -2.37 11.31 15.83
CA THR A 47 -2.24 9.89 15.48
C THR A 47 -3.47 9.39 14.73
N THR A 48 -4.68 9.75 15.20
CA THR A 48 -5.94 9.40 14.53
C THR A 48 -6.02 9.98 13.12
N THR A 49 -5.61 11.24 12.94
CA THR A 49 -5.66 11.91 11.63
C THR A 49 -4.64 11.32 10.66
N LYS A 50 -3.40 11.07 11.11
CA LYS A 50 -2.35 10.45 10.30
C LYS A 50 -2.73 9.03 9.87
N THR A 51 -3.17 8.20 10.82
CA THR A 51 -3.62 6.82 10.52
C THR A 51 -4.82 6.80 9.59
N GLU A 52 -5.78 7.72 9.74
CA GLU A 52 -6.92 7.84 8.82
C GLU A 52 -6.50 8.24 7.41
N LEU A 53 -5.60 9.23 7.28
CA LEU A 53 -5.10 9.67 5.98
C LEU A 53 -4.40 8.54 5.25
N VAL A 54 -3.52 7.81 5.95
CA VAL A 54 -2.73 6.71 5.39
C VAL A 54 -3.62 5.52 5.06
N ALA A 55 -4.55 5.16 5.93
CA ALA A 55 -5.54 4.12 5.64
C ALA A 55 -6.34 4.46 4.38
N ASN A 56 -6.76 5.72 4.18
CA ASN A 56 -7.46 6.14 2.97
C ASN A 56 -6.56 6.15 1.72
N GLN A 57 -5.27 6.51 1.85
CA GLN A 57 -4.31 6.39 0.74
C GLN A 57 -4.13 4.93 0.30
N ILE A 58 -3.99 4.01 1.25
CA ILE A 58 -3.89 2.57 1.01
C ILE A 58 -5.17 2.07 0.34
N VAL A 59 -6.34 2.41 0.89
CA VAL A 59 -7.64 2.02 0.31
C VAL A 59 -7.77 2.53 -1.13
N ASN A 60 -7.45 3.79 -1.40
CA ASN A 60 -7.56 4.35 -2.75
C ASN A 60 -6.68 3.61 -3.77
N ARG A 61 -5.50 3.13 -3.37
CA ARG A 61 -4.64 2.32 -4.25
C ARG A 61 -5.14 0.89 -4.39
N LEU A 62 -5.60 0.28 -3.29
CA LEU A 62 -6.16 -1.07 -3.30
C LEU A 62 -7.48 -1.17 -4.06
N SER A 63 -8.24 -0.07 -4.17
CA SER A 63 -9.45 0.00 -5.01
C SER A 63 -9.15 -0.22 -6.50
N TYR A 64 -7.91 -0.03 -6.93
CA TYR A 64 -7.47 -0.23 -8.31
C TYR A 64 -6.61 -1.48 -8.50
N VAL A 65 -6.65 -2.41 -7.53
CA VAL A 65 -6.06 -3.74 -7.66
C VAL A 65 -6.67 -4.50 -8.83
N ILE A 66 -5.85 -5.25 -9.54
CA ILE A 66 -6.35 -6.29 -10.45
C ILE A 66 -6.58 -7.57 -9.64
N ASP A 67 -7.79 -8.10 -9.72
CA ASP A 67 -8.18 -9.31 -9.01
C ASP A 67 -7.22 -10.47 -9.28
N GLY A 68 -6.87 -11.20 -8.21
CA GLY A 68 -5.98 -12.36 -8.30
C GLY A 68 -4.49 -12.02 -8.27
N THR A 69 -4.09 -10.74 -8.36
CA THR A 69 -2.67 -10.35 -8.34
C THR A 69 -2.12 -10.05 -6.93
N THR A 70 -2.96 -10.13 -5.90
CA THR A 70 -2.54 -9.78 -4.53
C THR A 70 -1.85 -10.95 -3.84
N ILE A 71 -0.67 -10.72 -3.30
CA ILE A 71 0.09 -11.69 -2.50
C ILE A 71 0.59 -11.09 -1.20
N ALA A 72 0.83 -11.97 -0.23
CA ALA A 72 1.48 -11.66 1.01
C ALA A 72 2.89 -12.22 0.98
N LYS A 73 3.88 -11.46 1.46
CA LYS A 73 5.30 -11.86 1.50
C LYS A 73 5.83 -11.83 2.94
N ASN A 74 6.77 -12.73 3.20
CA ASN A 74 7.58 -12.72 4.41
C ASN A 74 8.87 -11.92 4.15
N PRO A 75 9.06 -10.76 4.80
CA PRO A 75 10.22 -9.89 4.56
C PRO A 75 11.54 -10.52 4.99
N ASN A 76 11.52 -11.49 5.93
CA ASN A 76 12.74 -12.11 6.48
C ASN A 76 13.31 -13.21 5.57
N SER A 77 12.77 -13.35 4.36
CA SER A 77 13.12 -14.41 3.44
C SER A 77 13.48 -13.81 2.09
N SER A 78 14.69 -14.07 1.59
CA SER A 78 15.10 -13.52 0.31
C SER A 78 14.14 -14.01 -0.78
N PHE A 79 13.59 -13.06 -1.53
CA PHE A 79 12.70 -13.37 -2.64
C PHE A 79 13.55 -13.83 -3.84
N ALA A 80 14.08 -15.05 -3.77
CA ALA A 80 14.78 -15.67 -4.87
C ALA A 80 13.78 -16.46 -5.72
N TYR A 81 13.29 -15.86 -6.81
CA TYR A 81 12.64 -16.61 -7.87
C TYR A 81 13.72 -17.33 -8.69
N THR A 82 14.14 -18.51 -8.23
CA THR A 82 14.98 -19.39 -9.05
C THR A 82 14.07 -20.25 -9.90
N ALA A 83 13.71 -19.77 -11.09
CA ALA A 83 13.24 -20.65 -12.16
C ALA A 83 14.42 -21.51 -12.64
N ASP A 84 14.80 -22.49 -11.84
CA ASP A 84 15.55 -23.63 -12.32
C ASP A 84 14.59 -24.48 -13.17
N SER A 85 15.00 -24.83 -14.39
CA SER A 85 14.28 -25.73 -15.28
C SER A 85 13.92 -27.10 -14.69
N GLU A 86 14.51 -27.49 -13.55
CA GLU A 86 14.23 -28.73 -12.82
C GLU A 86 13.32 -28.53 -11.58
N ASN A 87 13.09 -27.29 -11.13
CA ASN A 87 12.29 -27.02 -9.93
C ASN A 87 10.92 -26.42 -10.30
N THR A 88 9.90 -27.26 -10.27
CA THR A 88 8.50 -26.86 -10.50
C THR A 88 7.87 -26.17 -9.29
N ASP A 89 8.57 -26.09 -8.15
CA ASP A 89 8.05 -25.40 -6.97
C ASP A 89 8.24 -23.88 -7.12
N LEU A 90 7.14 -23.17 -7.39
CA LEU A 90 7.12 -21.70 -7.47
C LEU A 90 7.23 -21.02 -6.09
N ASN A 91 7.28 -21.79 -4.99
CA ASN A 91 7.43 -21.31 -3.63
C ASN A 91 8.28 -22.25 -2.74
N PRO A 92 9.54 -22.52 -3.12
CA PRO A 92 10.34 -23.58 -2.50
C PRO A 92 10.65 -23.31 -1.01
N ASN A 93 10.57 -22.05 -0.58
CA ASN A 93 10.88 -21.62 0.77
C ASN A 93 9.63 -21.17 1.57
N GLY A 94 8.43 -21.15 0.96
CA GLY A 94 7.23 -20.66 1.63
C GLY A 94 7.22 -19.14 1.86
N ASN A 95 7.96 -18.38 1.06
CA ASN A 95 8.23 -16.94 1.26
C ASN A 95 7.06 -16.04 0.88
N TRP A 96 6.08 -16.56 0.15
CA TRP A 96 4.87 -15.86 -0.24
C TRP A 96 3.63 -16.74 -0.10
N THR A 97 2.46 -16.12 0.00
CA THR A 97 1.17 -16.82 -0.04
C THR A 97 0.10 -15.90 -0.64
N LYS A 98 -0.97 -16.49 -1.18
CA LYS A 98 -2.16 -15.71 -1.58
C LYS A 98 -2.83 -15.15 -0.32
N LEU A 99 -3.39 -13.94 -0.39
CA LEU A 99 -4.02 -13.30 0.78
C LEU A 99 -5.14 -14.15 1.39
N GLU A 100 -5.93 -14.83 0.56
CA GLU A 100 -7.02 -15.72 1.00
C GLU A 100 -6.52 -16.96 1.78
N LYS A 101 -5.23 -17.30 1.66
CA LYS A 101 -4.60 -18.48 2.27
C LYS A 101 -3.68 -18.16 3.43
N ILE A 102 -3.64 -16.90 3.90
CA ILE A 102 -2.84 -16.53 5.07
C ILE A 102 -3.35 -17.33 6.28
N PRO A 103 -2.49 -18.13 6.97
CA PRO A 103 -2.93 -18.87 8.14
C PRO A 103 -3.34 -17.89 9.26
N LEU A 104 -4.44 -18.19 9.97
CA LEU A 104 -5.06 -17.30 10.95
C LEU A 104 -4.15 -16.86 12.12
N ASN A 105 -3.05 -17.59 12.37
CA ASN A 105 -2.10 -17.32 13.45
C ASN A 105 -0.69 -17.00 12.95
N ASP A 106 -0.52 -16.80 11.64
CA ASP A 106 0.78 -16.46 11.07
C ASP A 106 1.05 -14.96 11.23
N ASN A 107 2.25 -14.63 11.72
CA ASN A 107 2.73 -13.25 11.83
C ASN A 107 3.96 -13.02 10.92
N ASN A 108 4.35 -13.99 10.11
CA ASN A 108 5.51 -13.88 9.22
C ASN A 108 5.17 -13.11 7.94
N PHE A 109 3.93 -13.19 7.46
CA PHE A 109 3.47 -12.46 6.28
C PHE A 109 3.02 -11.05 6.66
N THR A 110 3.94 -10.10 6.58
CA THR A 110 3.72 -8.71 6.98
C THR A 110 3.70 -7.73 5.81
N THR A 111 4.16 -8.17 4.64
CA THR A 111 4.18 -7.38 3.41
C THR A 111 3.03 -7.80 2.49
N ILE A 112 2.28 -6.83 1.98
CA ILE A 112 1.25 -7.05 0.94
C ILE A 112 1.74 -6.44 -0.37
N GLU A 113 1.61 -7.19 -1.45
CA GLU A 113 2.00 -6.77 -2.80
C GLU A 113 0.89 -7.04 -3.80
N TRP A 114 0.71 -6.15 -4.79
CA TRP A 114 -0.32 -6.27 -5.81
C TRP A 114 0.03 -5.52 -7.10
N ILE A 115 -0.67 -5.85 -8.18
CA ILE A 115 -0.66 -5.05 -9.41
C ILE A 115 -1.86 -4.12 -9.41
N GLY A 116 -1.60 -2.82 -9.63
CA GLY A 116 -2.65 -1.83 -9.83
C GLY A 116 -2.88 -1.59 -11.32
N TYR A 117 -4.15 -1.52 -11.73
CA TYR A 117 -4.45 -1.07 -13.08
C TYR A 117 -4.29 0.46 -13.20
N ASP A 118 -4.03 0.91 -14.42
CA ASP A 118 -3.83 2.31 -14.78
C ASP A 118 -5.13 3.10 -14.71
N ASN A 119 -5.51 3.49 -13.50
CA ASN A 119 -6.68 4.33 -13.28
C ASN A 119 -6.46 5.78 -13.72
N ASP A 120 -5.21 6.26 -13.73
CA ASP A 120 -4.89 7.63 -14.09
C ASP A 120 -5.22 7.89 -15.55
N SER A 121 -4.74 7.06 -16.49
CA SER A 121 -5.15 7.20 -17.90
C SER A 121 -6.62 6.84 -18.14
N PHE A 122 -7.20 5.95 -17.32
CA PHE A 122 -8.61 5.58 -17.44
C PHE A 122 -9.56 6.73 -17.07
N SER A 123 -9.14 7.61 -16.15
CA SER A 123 -9.96 8.69 -15.59
C SER A 123 -9.54 10.11 -16.01
N ALA A 124 -8.43 10.26 -16.75
CA ALA A 124 -7.89 11.55 -17.16
C ALA A 124 -8.75 12.32 -18.18
N GLY A 125 -9.45 11.61 -19.07
CA GLY A 125 -10.28 12.18 -20.13
C GLY A 125 -11.78 12.12 -19.84
N ALA A 126 -12.58 12.83 -20.65
CA ALA A 126 -14.04 12.65 -20.66
C ALA A 126 -14.44 11.23 -21.11
N THR A 127 -13.58 10.61 -21.92
CA THR A 127 -13.57 9.19 -22.25
C THR A 127 -12.26 8.59 -21.76
N PRO A 128 -12.24 7.35 -21.23
CA PRO A 128 -11.01 6.66 -20.86
C PRO A 128 -10.04 6.57 -22.04
N TYR A 129 -8.74 6.80 -21.80
CA TYR A 129 -7.73 6.66 -22.86
C TYR A 129 -7.39 5.21 -23.20
N TRP A 130 -7.79 4.26 -22.36
CA TRP A 130 -7.84 2.84 -22.73
C TRP A 130 -9.21 2.28 -22.36
N SER A 131 -9.80 1.49 -23.24
CA SER A 131 -11.21 1.08 -23.14
C SER A 131 -11.44 -0.09 -22.18
N GLY A 132 -10.42 -0.92 -21.96
CA GLY A 132 -10.54 -2.19 -21.23
C GLY A 132 -11.34 -3.26 -21.97
N ILE A 133 -11.63 -3.04 -23.25
CA ILE A 133 -12.34 -3.96 -24.13
C ILE A 133 -11.40 -4.38 -25.26
N ALA A 134 -11.20 -5.68 -25.41
CA ALA A 134 -10.43 -6.26 -26.50
C ALA A 134 -11.36 -6.93 -27.51
N ASN A 135 -11.09 -6.68 -28.79
CA ASN A 135 -11.73 -7.38 -29.88
C ASN A 135 -11.05 -8.74 -30.08
N TYR A 136 -11.59 -9.77 -29.40
CA TYR A 136 -11.03 -11.12 -29.48
C TYR A 136 -11.23 -11.77 -30.86
N GLU A 137 -12.19 -11.32 -31.66
CA GLU A 137 -12.44 -11.87 -33.01
C GLU A 137 -11.37 -11.45 -34.02
N THR A 138 -10.75 -10.27 -33.81
CA THR A 138 -9.64 -9.77 -34.63
C THR A 138 -8.28 -10.02 -33.99
N ALA A 139 -8.25 -10.62 -32.80
CA ALA A 139 -7.03 -10.94 -32.10
C ALA A 139 -6.19 -11.96 -32.89
N SER A 140 -4.89 -11.68 -32.96
CA SER A 140 -3.87 -12.56 -33.50
C SER A 140 -2.91 -12.97 -32.40
N ARG A 141 -1.98 -13.87 -32.71
CA ARG A 141 -0.90 -14.25 -31.79
C ARG A 141 -0.08 -13.04 -31.29
N ASN A 142 0.00 -11.99 -32.10
CA ASN A 142 0.91 -10.86 -31.87
C ASN A 142 0.19 -9.54 -31.64
N SER A 143 -1.13 -9.49 -31.72
CA SER A 143 -1.85 -8.22 -31.60
C SER A 143 -3.32 -8.42 -31.31
N PHE A 144 -3.97 -7.39 -30.79
CA PHE A 144 -5.41 -7.30 -30.73
C PHE A 144 -5.84 -5.83 -30.81
N GLU A 145 -7.06 -5.63 -31.28
CA GLU A 145 -7.67 -4.30 -31.33
C GLU A 145 -8.38 -4.00 -30.01
N THR A 146 -8.23 -2.77 -29.52
CA THR A 146 -8.90 -2.22 -28.35
C THR A 146 -9.74 -1.01 -28.77
N PRO A 147 -10.98 -1.24 -29.23
CA PRO A 147 -11.81 -0.18 -29.79
C PRO A 147 -12.07 0.94 -28.78
N GLY A 148 -12.02 2.19 -29.25
CA GLY A 148 -12.30 3.37 -28.43
C GLY A 148 -11.16 3.80 -27.50
N SER A 149 -10.01 3.12 -27.55
CA SER A 149 -8.79 3.58 -26.87
C SER A 149 -8.11 4.73 -27.64
N ASP A 150 -7.35 5.52 -26.90
CA ASP A 150 -6.37 6.49 -27.38
C ASP A 150 -5.03 6.18 -26.71
N LEU A 151 -4.36 5.15 -27.24
CA LEU A 151 -3.14 4.61 -26.64
C LEU A 151 -1.97 5.61 -26.62
N THR A 152 -1.95 6.61 -27.52
CA THR A 152 -0.93 7.67 -27.45
C THR A 152 -1.07 8.48 -26.16
N SER A 153 -2.29 8.94 -25.85
CA SER A 153 -2.56 9.70 -24.62
C SER A 153 -2.31 8.86 -23.36
N ALA A 154 -2.68 7.57 -23.37
CA ALA A 154 -2.36 6.66 -22.27
C ALA A 154 -0.84 6.49 -22.10
N SER A 155 -0.11 6.32 -23.20
CA SER A 155 1.36 6.21 -23.19
C SER A 155 2.03 7.44 -22.60
N GLU A 156 1.55 8.65 -22.92
CA GLU A 156 2.10 9.89 -22.38
C GLU A 156 1.88 10.01 -20.87
N ILE A 157 0.71 9.61 -20.36
CA ILE A 157 0.43 9.63 -18.92
C ILE A 157 1.29 8.62 -18.18
N ILE A 158 1.35 7.38 -18.67
CA ILE A 158 2.19 6.34 -18.07
C ILE A 158 3.65 6.82 -18.01
N ASN A 159 4.18 7.34 -19.11
CA ASN A 159 5.53 7.89 -19.18
C ASN A 159 5.79 9.00 -18.16
N ASN A 160 4.84 9.91 -17.98
CA ASN A 160 4.99 11.01 -17.02
C ASN A 160 4.93 10.54 -15.57
N LEU A 161 4.09 9.55 -15.26
CA LEU A 161 3.91 9.01 -13.90
C LEU A 161 5.03 8.05 -13.49
N SER A 162 5.63 7.35 -14.46
CA SER A 162 6.74 6.43 -14.25
C SER A 162 8.12 7.11 -14.33
N ASN A 163 8.21 8.44 -14.16
CA ASN A 163 9.46 9.20 -14.29
C ASN A 163 10.23 9.01 -15.62
N ASN A 164 9.54 8.69 -16.71
CA ASN A 164 10.06 8.34 -18.03
C ASN A 164 10.64 6.93 -18.18
N ASP A 165 10.38 6.01 -17.24
CA ASP A 165 10.90 4.64 -17.29
C ASP A 165 10.02 3.69 -18.14
N VAL A 166 8.70 3.88 -18.12
CA VAL A 166 7.71 2.99 -18.75
C VAL A 166 6.89 3.76 -19.79
N ASP A 167 6.68 3.19 -20.98
CA ASP A 167 5.71 3.69 -21.94
C ASP A 167 5.20 2.59 -22.88
N LEU A 168 4.22 2.89 -23.73
CA LEU A 168 3.69 1.93 -24.70
C LEU A 168 4.55 1.81 -25.97
N THR A 169 5.73 2.44 -26.01
CA THR A 169 6.64 2.34 -27.13
C THR A 169 7.64 1.21 -26.89
N ASP A 170 8.03 0.48 -27.93
CA ASP A 170 9.04 -0.58 -27.84
C ASP A 170 10.47 -0.07 -27.50
N THR A 171 10.61 1.18 -27.04
CA THR A 171 11.90 1.80 -26.68
C THR A 171 12.18 1.82 -25.18
N LYS A 172 11.19 1.51 -24.35
CA LYS A 172 11.26 1.53 -22.89
C LYS A 172 10.72 0.24 -22.28
N GLU A 173 10.67 0.20 -20.95
CA GLU A 173 9.95 -0.85 -20.24
C GLU A 173 8.47 -0.80 -20.63
N LEU A 174 7.92 -1.97 -20.92
CA LEU A 174 6.58 -2.07 -21.46
C LEU A 174 5.57 -2.32 -20.33
N PRO A 175 4.46 -1.57 -20.30
CA PRO A 175 3.35 -1.93 -19.45
C PRO A 175 2.76 -3.26 -19.92
N ALA A 176 1.90 -3.81 -19.09
CA ALA A 176 1.34 -5.12 -19.34
C ALA A 176 -0.17 -5.11 -19.13
N ILE A 177 -0.84 -6.07 -19.76
CA ILE A 177 -2.27 -6.27 -19.62
C ILE A 177 -2.55 -7.61 -18.95
N ILE A 178 -3.61 -7.60 -18.15
CA ILE A 178 -4.22 -8.80 -17.60
C ILE A 178 -5.61 -8.91 -18.21
N PHE A 179 -5.87 -10.01 -18.90
CA PHE A 179 -7.20 -10.31 -19.40
C PHE A 179 -8.08 -10.79 -18.26
N ILE A 180 -9.25 -10.18 -18.10
CA ILE A 180 -10.23 -10.59 -17.11
C ILE A 180 -10.94 -11.80 -17.68
N GLU A 181 -10.68 -12.97 -17.10
CA GLU A 181 -11.43 -14.16 -17.44
C GLU A 181 -12.84 -14.08 -16.87
N ASN A 182 -13.83 -14.51 -17.67
CA ASN A 182 -15.18 -14.70 -17.16
C ASN A 182 -15.14 -15.90 -16.21
N SER A 183 -15.17 -15.61 -14.90
CA SER A 183 -15.31 -16.52 -13.76
C SER A 183 -15.30 -18.03 -14.08
N LYS A 184 -14.23 -18.72 -13.63
CA LYS A 184 -14.06 -20.19 -13.48
C LYS A 184 -13.23 -20.96 -14.54
N GLN A 185 -12.39 -20.33 -15.36
CA GLN A 185 -11.52 -21.07 -16.29
C GLN A 185 -10.03 -21.15 -15.93
N TYR A 186 -9.55 -20.34 -14.99
CA TYR A 186 -8.40 -20.78 -14.22
C TYR A 186 -8.77 -22.01 -13.40
N GLN A 187 -8.29 -23.17 -13.85
CA GLN A 187 -8.29 -24.37 -13.03
C GLN A 187 -7.63 -23.98 -11.71
N THR A 188 -8.31 -24.24 -10.59
CA THR A 188 -7.79 -23.98 -9.23
C THR A 188 -6.49 -24.73 -8.94
N ASP A 189 -6.14 -25.63 -9.85
CA ASP A 189 -5.01 -26.55 -9.81
C ASP A 189 -3.77 -25.97 -10.51
N LEU A 190 -3.88 -24.79 -11.17
CA LEU A 190 -2.73 -24.10 -11.76
C LEU A 190 -1.90 -23.35 -10.74
N ASP A 191 -0.58 -23.40 -10.92
CA ASP A 191 0.37 -22.76 -10.02
C ASP A 191 0.40 -21.24 -10.21
N TYR A 192 0.42 -20.50 -9.11
CA TYR A 192 0.55 -19.05 -9.13
C TYR A 192 2.04 -18.66 -9.16
N SER A 193 2.45 -17.87 -10.15
CA SER A 193 3.79 -17.31 -10.21
C SER A 193 3.83 -15.91 -9.60
N PRO A 194 4.65 -15.68 -8.56
CA PRO A 194 4.84 -14.36 -7.98
C PRO A 194 5.76 -13.48 -8.86
N ALA A 195 6.49 -14.06 -9.82
CA ALA A 195 7.30 -13.29 -10.76
C ALA A 195 6.40 -12.45 -11.65
N CYS A 196 5.41 -13.05 -12.31
CA CYS A 196 4.48 -12.29 -13.14
C CYS A 196 3.15 -11.93 -12.43
N MET A 197 3.00 -12.32 -11.16
CA MET A 197 1.82 -12.13 -10.29
C MET A 197 0.51 -12.62 -10.90
N GLY A 198 0.46 -13.90 -11.27
CA GLY A 198 -0.70 -14.52 -11.89
C GLY A 198 -0.56 -16.03 -12.03
N LEU A 199 -1.55 -16.67 -12.64
CA LEU A 199 -1.59 -18.13 -12.80
C LEU A 199 -0.83 -18.57 -14.06
N VAL A 200 -0.03 -19.62 -13.92
CA VAL A 200 0.78 -20.21 -14.99
C VAL A 200 0.09 -21.47 -15.49
N ASP A 201 -0.04 -21.61 -16.81
CA ASP A 201 -0.55 -22.82 -17.45
C ASP A 201 0.63 -23.68 -17.93
N GLU A 202 0.45 -25.00 -18.01
CA GLU A 202 1.49 -25.97 -18.41
C GLU A 202 2.08 -25.67 -19.81
N ASP A 203 1.27 -25.06 -20.69
CA ASP A 203 1.62 -24.69 -22.06
C ASP A 203 1.69 -23.16 -22.32
N ASN A 204 1.36 -22.33 -21.33
CA ASN A 204 1.37 -20.87 -21.44
C ASN A 204 1.96 -20.22 -20.17
N THR A 205 3.17 -19.67 -20.34
CA THR A 205 3.97 -19.10 -19.25
C THR A 205 3.65 -17.65 -18.90
N SER A 206 2.76 -16.99 -19.63
CA SER A 206 2.55 -15.54 -19.49
C SER A 206 1.28 -15.27 -18.68
N CYS A 207 1.43 -15.17 -17.36
CA CYS A 207 0.31 -14.86 -16.46
C CYS A 207 -0.14 -13.39 -16.54
N ILE A 208 0.70 -12.55 -17.14
CA ILE A 208 0.45 -11.17 -17.54
C ILE A 208 1.15 -10.94 -18.88
N PHE A 209 0.61 -10.08 -19.73
CA PHE A 209 1.09 -9.92 -21.10
C PHE A 209 1.65 -8.52 -21.33
N ARG A 210 2.95 -8.40 -21.59
CA ARG A 210 3.55 -7.14 -22.03
C ARG A 210 2.94 -6.69 -23.34
N VAL A 211 2.71 -5.38 -23.45
CA VAL A 211 2.10 -4.78 -24.63
C VAL A 211 2.83 -3.52 -25.05
N SER A 212 2.90 -3.32 -26.36
CA SER A 212 3.26 -2.05 -26.98
C SER A 212 2.16 -1.59 -27.91
N MET A 213 2.09 -0.30 -28.21
CA MET A 213 1.10 0.23 -29.13
C MET A 213 1.61 0.19 -30.58
N ILE A 214 0.74 -0.22 -31.50
CA ILE A 214 0.95 -0.11 -32.96
C ILE A 214 0.38 1.23 -33.44
N ASP A 215 -0.83 1.53 -32.97
CA ASP A 215 -1.55 2.77 -33.18
C ASP A 215 -2.45 3.05 -31.98
N ASN A 216 -3.31 4.06 -32.05
CA ASN A 216 -4.19 4.46 -30.95
C ASN A 216 -5.18 3.38 -30.47
N THR A 217 -5.41 2.34 -31.26
CA THR A 217 -6.45 1.34 -31.02
C THR A 217 -5.93 -0.09 -31.13
N ASN A 218 -4.64 -0.30 -31.38
CA ASN A 218 -4.06 -1.62 -31.56
C ASN A 218 -2.86 -1.82 -30.64
N PHE A 219 -2.94 -2.88 -29.83
CA PHE A 219 -1.79 -3.37 -29.08
C PHE A 219 -1.06 -4.45 -29.88
N SER A 220 0.25 -4.51 -29.68
CA SER A 220 1.16 -5.56 -30.10
C SER A 220 1.65 -6.33 -28.87
N PHE A 221 1.93 -7.61 -29.08
CA PHE A 221 2.59 -8.48 -28.11
C PHE A 221 4.03 -8.74 -28.58
N PRO A 222 5.05 -8.19 -27.91
CA PRO A 222 6.45 -8.31 -28.34
C PRO A 222 6.98 -9.75 -28.23
N ASP A 223 6.44 -10.54 -27.29
CA ASP A 223 7.03 -11.82 -26.89
C ASP A 223 6.64 -12.99 -27.82
N GLY A 224 5.63 -12.80 -28.68
CA GLY A 224 5.14 -13.83 -29.58
C GLY A 224 4.70 -15.14 -28.88
N LEU A 225 4.51 -15.15 -27.56
CA LEU A 225 4.03 -16.32 -26.82
C LEU A 225 2.54 -16.59 -27.12
N PRO A 226 2.04 -17.83 -27.02
CA PRO A 226 0.60 -18.10 -27.05
C PRO A 226 -0.12 -17.27 -25.98
N LYS A 227 -1.26 -16.66 -26.31
CA LYS A 227 -2.02 -15.80 -25.37
C LYS A 227 -3.50 -16.11 -25.44
N ILE A 228 -4.15 -16.10 -24.29
CA ILE A 228 -5.60 -16.18 -24.19
C ILE A 228 -6.11 -14.74 -24.17
N VAL A 229 -6.64 -14.28 -25.30
CA VAL A 229 -7.27 -12.95 -25.41
C VAL A 229 -8.75 -13.10 -25.11
N THR A 230 -9.22 -12.40 -24.08
CA THR A 230 -10.64 -12.33 -23.71
C THR A 230 -11.19 -10.94 -24.05
N GLU A 231 -12.52 -10.78 -23.96
CA GLU A 231 -13.18 -9.50 -24.27
C GLU A 231 -12.77 -8.34 -23.35
N ARG A 232 -12.29 -8.62 -22.14
CA ARG A 232 -12.02 -7.59 -21.12
C ARG A 232 -10.59 -7.68 -20.65
N TYR A 233 -9.94 -6.54 -20.50
CA TYR A 233 -8.59 -6.47 -19.95
C TYR A 233 -8.43 -5.30 -18.99
N LYS A 234 -7.38 -5.35 -18.17
CA LYS A 234 -6.87 -4.25 -17.37
C LYS A 234 -5.45 -3.94 -17.81
N LEU A 235 -5.17 -2.67 -18.08
CA LEU A 235 -3.81 -2.17 -18.35
C LEU A 235 -3.13 -1.85 -17.02
N ALA A 236 -1.89 -2.28 -16.83
CA ALA A 236 -1.08 -2.01 -15.65
C ALA A 236 0.33 -1.63 -16.07
N TRP A 237 0.94 -0.70 -15.35
CA TRP A 237 2.31 -0.25 -15.61
C TRP A 237 3.22 -0.31 -14.37
N SER A 238 2.64 -0.55 -13.19
CA SER A 238 3.36 -0.64 -11.91
C SER A 238 2.70 -1.66 -10.98
N ALA A 239 3.53 -2.40 -10.25
CA ALA A 239 3.14 -3.08 -9.03
C ALA A 239 3.32 -2.16 -7.81
N TYR A 240 2.76 -2.57 -6.68
CA TYR A 240 2.82 -1.85 -5.42
C TYR A 240 3.03 -2.82 -4.27
N ALA A 241 3.87 -2.44 -3.31
CA ALA A 241 4.04 -3.18 -2.06
C ALA A 241 3.93 -2.26 -0.84
N LEU A 242 3.28 -2.75 0.22
CA LEU A 242 3.30 -2.12 1.54
C LEU A 242 4.18 -2.95 2.45
N VAL A 243 5.29 -2.37 2.86
CA VAL A 243 6.37 -3.04 3.59
C VAL A 243 6.55 -2.36 4.95
N PRO A 244 6.39 -3.08 6.06
CA PRO A 244 6.91 -2.69 7.36
C PRO A 244 8.43 -2.68 7.34
N GLU A 245 9.05 -1.56 7.69
CA GLU A 245 10.50 -1.43 7.77
C GLU A 245 10.94 -0.84 9.11
N ASP A 246 12.09 -1.30 9.59
CA ASP A 246 12.77 -0.72 10.74
C ASP A 246 13.33 0.67 10.36
N PRO A 247 12.96 1.75 11.09
CA PRO A 247 13.44 3.10 10.83
C PRO A 247 14.92 3.35 11.16
N ASP A 248 15.53 2.59 12.09
CA ASP A 248 16.90 2.80 12.58
C ASP A 248 17.92 1.80 12.00
N GLY A 249 17.45 0.83 11.22
CA GLY A 249 18.28 -0.17 10.56
C GLY A 249 18.50 -1.36 11.48
N ASP A 250 18.08 -2.50 10.96
CA ASP A 250 17.83 -3.69 11.75
C ASP A 250 19.08 -4.27 12.43
N SER A 251 19.08 -4.21 13.76
CA SER A 251 20.13 -4.83 14.58
C SER A 251 19.90 -6.34 14.80
N ASN A 252 18.65 -6.82 14.63
CA ASN A 252 18.18 -8.13 15.08
C ASN A 252 17.61 -9.03 13.96
N GLY A 253 17.43 -8.51 12.75
CA GLY A 253 16.87 -9.20 11.58
C GLY A 253 15.33 -9.28 11.53
N ASP A 254 14.57 -8.59 12.39
CA ASP A 254 13.11 -8.71 12.47
C ASP A 254 12.31 -7.52 11.91
N GLY A 255 12.97 -6.45 11.44
CA GLY A 255 12.32 -5.28 10.87
C GLY A 255 11.49 -4.46 11.86
N VAL A 256 11.79 -4.55 13.17
CA VAL A 256 11.07 -3.88 14.24
C VAL A 256 12.06 -3.21 15.22
N ASP A 257 11.79 -1.95 15.57
CA ASP A 257 12.53 -1.23 16.61
C ASP A 257 12.53 -2.00 17.94
N ASP A 258 13.50 -1.73 18.82
CA ASP A 258 13.55 -2.26 20.20
C ASP A 258 12.24 -2.06 20.99
N ASP A 259 11.44 -1.06 20.61
CA ASP A 259 10.14 -0.71 21.21
C ASP A 259 8.94 -1.45 20.58
N GLY A 260 9.15 -2.32 19.59
CA GLY A 260 8.09 -3.04 18.88
C GLY A 260 7.40 -2.20 17.79
N LEU A 261 8.07 -1.17 17.27
CA LEU A 261 7.52 -0.21 16.30
C LEU A 261 8.25 -0.30 14.95
N TYR A 262 7.59 0.10 13.88
CA TYR A 262 8.19 0.16 12.54
C TYR A 262 7.59 1.31 11.72
N ASP A 263 8.27 1.70 10.65
CA ASP A 263 7.75 2.60 9.63
C ASP A 263 6.99 1.77 8.58
N LEU A 264 5.86 2.29 8.08
CA LEU A 264 5.14 1.68 6.96
C LEU A 264 5.48 2.44 5.69
N VAL A 265 5.99 1.70 4.71
CA VAL A 265 6.48 2.24 3.44
C VAL A 265 5.72 1.65 2.27
N LEU A 266 5.45 2.50 1.28
CA LEU A 266 4.91 2.12 -0.02
C LEU A 266 6.04 2.07 -1.04
N TYR A 267 6.14 0.94 -1.72
CA TYR A 267 6.92 0.77 -2.94
C TYR A 267 6.01 0.83 -4.17
N SER A 268 6.51 1.42 -5.24
CA SER A 268 5.81 1.64 -6.51
C SER A 268 6.81 1.74 -7.66
N ASN A 269 6.36 1.86 -8.92
CA ASN A 269 7.19 2.01 -10.11
C ASN A 269 8.18 0.85 -10.31
N TYR A 270 7.70 -0.39 -10.22
CA TYR A 270 8.43 -1.60 -10.60
C TYR A 270 7.48 -2.61 -11.25
N GLN A 271 8.02 -3.51 -12.06
CA GLN A 271 7.30 -4.42 -12.94
C GLN A 271 7.74 -5.88 -12.71
N PRO A 272 7.04 -6.63 -11.85
CA PRO A 272 7.36 -8.03 -11.58
C PRO A 272 7.47 -8.87 -12.87
N TRP A 273 6.64 -8.57 -13.88
CA TRP A 273 6.66 -9.25 -15.18
C TRP A 273 7.92 -9.01 -16.03
N ASN A 274 8.79 -8.09 -15.65
CA ASN A 274 10.14 -7.93 -16.18
C ASN A 274 11.22 -8.52 -15.26
N ASN A 275 10.81 -9.31 -14.25
CA ASN A 275 11.66 -9.81 -13.15
C ASN A 275 12.19 -8.73 -12.22
N GLU A 276 11.52 -7.57 -12.15
CA GLU A 276 11.84 -6.53 -11.17
C GLU A 276 11.23 -6.85 -9.80
N ASN A 277 11.79 -6.27 -8.75
CA ASN A 277 11.30 -6.44 -7.38
C ASN A 277 11.22 -5.09 -6.65
N TYR A 278 10.43 -5.04 -5.58
CA TYR A 278 10.22 -3.79 -4.85
C TYR A 278 11.48 -3.30 -4.11
N GLU A 279 12.43 -4.17 -3.75
CA GLU A 279 13.61 -3.81 -2.95
C GLU A 279 14.68 -3.11 -3.81
N ASP A 280 14.95 -3.64 -5.00
CA ASP A 280 16.01 -3.17 -5.89
C ASP A 280 15.53 -2.13 -6.91
N ASP A 281 14.31 -2.32 -7.45
CA ASP A 281 13.79 -1.54 -8.59
C ASP A 281 12.70 -0.54 -8.17
N GLY A 282 12.04 -0.78 -7.04
CA GLY A 282 10.91 0.01 -6.56
C GLY A 282 11.27 1.43 -6.05
N SER A 283 10.44 2.40 -6.43
CA SER A 283 10.41 3.73 -5.83
C SER A 283 9.75 3.74 -4.46
N LYS A 284 10.53 4.13 -3.45
CA LYS A 284 10.17 4.12 -2.02
C LYS A 284 9.48 5.39 -1.54
N SER A 285 8.39 5.27 -0.78
CA SER A 285 7.66 6.38 -0.16
C SER A 285 7.20 6.05 1.26
N LEU A 286 7.62 6.86 2.24
CA LEU A 286 7.19 6.71 3.64
C LEU A 286 5.73 7.14 3.82
N LEU A 287 4.87 6.24 4.30
CA LEU A 287 3.46 6.53 4.57
C LEU A 287 3.25 7.04 6.00
N ILE A 288 3.78 6.31 6.99
CA ILE A 288 3.60 6.63 8.41
C ILE A 288 4.71 6.03 9.26
N ARG A 289 5.03 6.73 10.36
CA ARG A 289 6.02 6.29 11.34
C ARG A 289 5.38 5.73 12.60
N ASN A 290 6.17 4.97 13.37
CA ASN A 290 5.80 4.43 14.68
C ASN A 290 4.53 3.57 14.61
N VAL A 291 4.45 2.71 13.61
CA VAL A 291 3.38 1.72 13.47
C VAL A 291 3.62 0.59 14.45
N SER A 292 2.58 0.22 15.19
CA SER A 292 2.58 -0.91 16.13
C SER A 292 1.86 -2.13 15.58
N VAL A 293 0.90 -1.93 14.68
CA VAL A 293 0.13 -3.00 14.05
C VAL A 293 -0.19 -2.62 12.61
N PHE A 294 0.17 -3.50 11.68
CA PHE A 294 -0.25 -3.52 10.30
C PHE A 294 -0.61 -4.97 9.99
N LYS A 295 -1.91 -5.22 9.79
CA LYS A 295 -2.43 -6.54 9.47
C LYS A 295 -3.40 -6.44 8.32
N PHE A 296 -3.41 -7.46 7.48
CA PHE A 296 -4.34 -7.57 6.37
C PHE A 296 -4.83 -9.01 6.24
N THR A 297 -6.03 -9.17 5.69
CA THR A 297 -6.61 -10.47 5.35
C THR A 297 -7.57 -10.30 4.19
N GLU A 298 -7.75 -11.33 3.39
CA GLU A 298 -8.76 -11.36 2.34
C GLU A 298 -9.76 -12.48 2.61
N ASN A 299 -11.05 -12.14 2.51
CA ASN A 299 -12.11 -13.13 2.57
C ASN A 299 -13.21 -12.79 1.56
N GLY A 300 -13.43 -13.68 0.60
CA GLY A 300 -14.52 -13.54 -0.38
C GLY A 300 -14.42 -12.26 -1.23
N GLY A 301 -13.21 -11.88 -1.66
CA GLY A 301 -12.96 -10.68 -2.47
C GLY A 301 -12.95 -9.36 -1.69
N VAL A 302 -13.02 -9.41 -0.35
CA VAL A 302 -12.89 -8.23 0.50
C VAL A 302 -11.55 -8.26 1.22
N ILE A 303 -10.72 -7.25 0.98
CA ILE A 303 -9.48 -7.03 1.74
C ILE A 303 -9.83 -6.23 2.99
N GLN A 304 -9.49 -6.74 4.16
CA GLN A 304 -9.57 -6.00 5.42
C GLN A 304 -8.17 -5.61 5.86
N LEU A 305 -7.98 -4.35 6.25
CA LEU A 305 -6.72 -3.85 6.79
C LEU A 305 -6.92 -3.26 8.18
N LYS A 306 -5.92 -3.43 9.03
CA LYS A 306 -5.81 -2.81 10.35
C LYS A 306 -4.48 -2.11 10.46
N LEU A 307 -4.50 -0.82 10.77
CA LEU A 307 -3.33 0.03 10.95
C LEU A 307 -3.40 0.72 12.33
N CYS A 308 -2.41 0.52 13.18
CA CYS A 308 -2.27 1.20 14.46
C CYS A 308 -0.93 1.92 14.54
N ALA A 309 -0.93 3.21 14.86
CA ALA A 309 0.29 3.98 15.10
C ALA A 309 0.32 4.52 16.52
N THR A 310 1.51 4.84 17.01
CA THR A 310 1.75 5.35 18.35
C THR A 310 2.42 6.73 18.31
N GLU A 311 2.03 7.59 19.25
CA GLU A 311 2.68 8.88 19.47
C GLU A 311 3.12 8.96 20.93
N ASN A 312 4.41 9.23 21.12
CA ASN A 312 5.03 9.37 22.42
C ASN A 312 4.73 10.77 22.99
N ILE A 313 4.11 10.82 24.17
CA ILE A 313 3.77 12.08 24.87
C ILE A 313 4.65 12.35 26.11
N GLY A 314 5.71 11.56 26.32
CA GLY A 314 6.65 11.72 27.43
C GLY A 314 7.21 10.39 27.94
N GLN A 315 8.06 10.43 28.97
CA GLN A 315 9.03 9.39 29.33
C GLN A 315 8.54 7.94 29.47
N ASN A 316 7.22 7.65 29.51
CA ASN A 316 6.65 6.28 29.46
C ASN A 316 5.19 6.23 28.99
N PHE A 317 4.67 7.29 28.35
CA PHE A 317 3.26 7.34 27.93
C PHE A 317 3.15 7.41 26.42
N ASN A 318 2.66 6.31 25.84
CA ASN A 318 2.38 6.21 24.43
C ASN A 318 0.87 6.21 24.22
N ILE A 319 0.41 7.02 23.28
CA ILE A 319 -0.98 7.01 22.83
C ILE A 319 -1.02 6.27 21.50
N SER A 320 -1.82 5.21 21.43
CA SER A 320 -2.06 4.48 20.20
C SER A 320 -3.44 4.79 19.64
N SER A 321 -3.53 4.83 18.31
CA SER A 321 -4.81 4.88 17.60
C SER A 321 -4.79 3.88 16.47
N CYS A 322 -5.91 3.17 16.32
CA CYS A 322 -6.10 2.14 15.29
C CYS A 322 -7.20 2.54 14.31
N LYS A 323 -6.99 2.18 13.04
CA LYS A 323 -7.98 2.29 11.97
C LYS A 323 -8.11 0.97 11.24
N GLU A 324 -9.35 0.63 10.96
CA GLU A 324 -9.71 -0.56 10.20
C GLU A 324 -10.51 -0.14 8.97
N LYS A 325 -10.17 -0.70 7.81
CA LYS A 325 -10.86 -0.45 6.55
C LYS A 325 -11.10 -1.77 5.84
N ALA A 326 -12.22 -1.85 5.15
CA ALA A 326 -12.53 -2.94 4.23
C ALA A 326 -12.59 -2.37 2.81
N ILE A 327 -11.90 -3.02 1.88
CA ILE A 327 -11.93 -2.73 0.46
C ILE A 327 -12.71 -3.85 -0.21
N ILE A 328 -13.78 -3.48 -0.90
CA ILE A 328 -14.55 -4.39 -1.74
C ILE A 328 -14.03 -4.21 -3.15
N ARG A 329 -13.60 -5.30 -3.77
CA ARG A 329 -13.19 -5.34 -5.18
C ARG A 329 -14.40 -5.47 -6.10
#